data_AF-A0A1V4SRX7-F1
#
_entry.id   AF-A0A1V4SRX7-F1
#
_cell.length_a   1.000
_cell.length_b   1.000
_cell.length_c   1.000
_cell.angle_alpha   90.00
_cell.angle_beta   90.00
_cell.angle_gamma   90.00
#
_symmetry.space_group_name_H-M   'P 1'
#
loop_
_entity.id
_entity.type
_entity.pdbx_description
1 polymer ?
#
loop_
_entity_poly.entity_id
_entity_poly.type
_entity_poly.pdbx_seq_one_letter_code
_entity_poly.pdbx_strand_id
1 'polypeptide(L)'
;MKTKKFLTIGILPLMWIAYFIFELISGRITNSEIFIGNVFLTLLFALVGIFIYNFTKKHEYGLNTKTLYLLFFILLILDQGVKLIIKLFFFKDYYGFFDEFLSFNPIINTKGSWLNARFGVGISFPTLIVLNLIALFLFLEVYRYYRSKDNRDIYSDLSIIFVFTGALCSLIDKVFYGGSLDFIGVGDLFIADLKDIYINLGIFFLILCLYNSGFFQEEDNTSLKDDAKNLKNFAIFIKDDVKSGFKKNSTT
;
A
#
# COMPACT_ATOMS: atom_id res chain seq x y z
N MET A 1 -7.30 -16.19 -18.63
CA MET A 1 -6.11 -15.38 -19.00
C MET A 1 -6.42 -13.94 -19.42
N LYS A 2 -7.39 -13.67 -20.30
CA LYS A 2 -7.72 -12.29 -20.75
C LYS A 2 -8.22 -11.40 -19.60
N THR A 3 -9.14 -11.90 -18.76
CA THR A 3 -9.71 -11.13 -17.63
C THR A 3 -8.65 -10.71 -16.60
N LYS A 4 -7.77 -11.64 -16.16
CA LYS A 4 -6.65 -11.33 -15.25
C LYS A 4 -5.74 -10.20 -15.79
N LYS A 5 -5.49 -10.20 -17.10
CA LYS A 5 -4.72 -9.13 -17.77
C LYS A 5 -5.42 -7.78 -17.65
N PHE A 6 -6.69 -7.71 -18.04
CA PHE A 6 -7.46 -6.47 -17.97
C PHE A 6 -7.57 -5.94 -16.54
N LEU A 7 -7.77 -6.81 -15.55
CA LEU A 7 -7.83 -6.41 -14.14
C LEU A 7 -6.49 -5.86 -13.64
N THR A 8 -5.38 -6.57 -13.91
CA THR A 8 -4.05 -6.11 -13.48
C THR A 8 -3.69 -4.75 -14.09
N ILE A 9 -4.05 -4.54 -15.36
CA ILE A 9 -3.80 -3.27 -16.06
C ILE A 9 -4.78 -2.17 -15.60
N GLY A 10 -6.03 -2.54 -15.32
CA GLY A 10 -7.13 -1.59 -15.10
C GLY A 10 -7.28 -1.10 -13.67
N ILE A 11 -6.96 -1.91 -12.64
CA ILE A 11 -7.26 -1.53 -11.24
C ILE A 11 -6.47 -0.29 -10.80
N LEU A 12 -5.16 -0.19 -11.09
CA LEU A 12 -4.38 1.00 -10.71
C LEU A 12 -4.94 2.30 -11.34
N PRO A 13 -5.20 2.36 -12.67
CA PRO A 13 -5.93 3.47 -13.27
C PRO A 13 -7.28 3.74 -12.62
N LEU A 14 -8.08 2.71 -12.32
CA LEU A 14 -9.39 2.88 -11.70
C LEU A 14 -9.30 3.46 -10.28
N MET A 15 -8.33 3.01 -9.47
CA MET A 15 -8.05 3.57 -8.14
C MET A 15 -7.71 5.07 -8.25
N TRP A 16 -6.88 5.44 -9.23
CA TRP A 16 -6.54 6.85 -9.45
C TRP A 16 -7.71 7.66 -9.99
N ILE A 17 -8.47 7.13 -10.95
CA ILE A 17 -9.68 7.79 -11.48
C ILE A 17 -10.69 8.04 -10.36
N ALA A 18 -10.88 7.07 -9.46
CA ALA A 18 -11.77 7.26 -8.31
C ALA A 18 -11.32 8.44 -7.43
N TYR A 19 -10.03 8.54 -7.14
CA TYR A 19 -9.45 9.68 -6.42
C TYR A 19 -9.60 11.00 -7.20
N PHE A 20 -9.28 10.98 -8.50
CA PHE A 20 -9.36 12.13 -9.39
C PHE A 20 -10.80 12.68 -9.50
N ILE A 21 -11.80 11.80 -9.65
CA ILE A 21 -13.22 12.16 -9.63
C ILE A 21 -13.60 12.75 -8.27
N PHE A 22 -13.13 12.17 -7.16
CA PHE A 22 -13.37 12.71 -5.82
C PHE A 22 -12.82 14.14 -5.67
N GLU A 23 -11.58 14.39 -6.12
CA GLU A 23 -10.98 15.72 -6.05
C GLU A 23 -11.70 16.72 -6.97
N LEU A 24 -12.15 16.28 -8.15
CA LEU A 24 -12.97 17.07 -9.06
C LEU A 24 -14.30 17.50 -8.42
N ILE A 25 -15.03 16.54 -7.84
CA ILE A 25 -16.29 16.80 -7.14
C ILE A 25 -16.08 17.71 -5.92
N SER A 26 -14.94 17.57 -5.24
CA SER A 26 -14.60 18.43 -4.09
C SER A 26 -14.17 19.85 -4.47
N GLY A 27 -14.07 20.17 -5.76
CA GLY A 27 -13.70 21.49 -6.27
C GLY A 27 -12.21 21.83 -6.16
N ARG A 28 -11.34 20.84 -5.91
CA ARG A 28 -9.89 21.06 -5.78
C ARG A 28 -9.13 21.00 -7.10
N ILE A 29 -9.80 20.58 -8.17
CA ILE A 29 -9.26 20.62 -9.52
C ILE A 29 -9.72 21.93 -10.15
N THR A 30 -8.89 22.95 -10.01
CA THR A 30 -9.25 24.34 -10.29
C THR A 30 -8.75 24.84 -11.65
N ASN A 31 -7.83 24.11 -12.29
CA ASN A 31 -7.21 24.52 -13.54
C ASN A 31 -7.01 23.33 -14.51
N SER A 32 -6.67 23.67 -15.76
CA SER A 32 -6.45 22.68 -16.82
C SER A 32 -5.18 21.86 -16.61
N GLU A 33 -4.14 22.42 -16.00
CA GLU A 33 -2.87 21.73 -15.78
C GLU A 33 -3.04 20.54 -14.83
N ILE A 34 -3.71 20.73 -13.69
CA ILE A 34 -4.02 19.68 -12.72
C ILE A 34 -4.91 18.61 -13.38
N PHE A 35 -5.89 19.02 -14.18
CA PHE A 35 -6.76 18.09 -14.89
C PHE A 35 -5.96 17.21 -15.87
N ILE A 36 -5.17 17.82 -16.75
CA ILE A 36 -4.37 17.13 -17.76
C ILE A 36 -3.33 16.22 -17.09
N GLY A 37 -2.67 16.70 -16.04
CA GLY A 37 -1.69 15.92 -15.28
C GLY A 37 -2.30 14.65 -14.66
N ASN A 38 -3.51 14.74 -14.11
CA ASN A 38 -4.21 13.57 -13.57
C ASN A 38 -4.62 12.57 -14.66
N VAL A 39 -5.00 13.05 -15.85
CA VAL A 39 -5.22 12.18 -17.02
C VAL A 39 -3.92 11.48 -17.41
N PHE A 40 -2.79 12.20 -17.41
CA PHE A 40 -1.48 11.61 -17.69
C PHE A 40 -1.09 10.54 -16.66
N LEU A 41 -1.29 10.78 -15.36
CA LEU A 41 -1.04 9.77 -14.32
C LEU A 41 -1.91 8.53 -14.49
N THR A 42 -3.15 8.67 -14.94
CA THR A 42 -4.02 7.54 -15.27
C THR A 42 -3.40 6.65 -16.35
N LEU A 43 -2.85 7.26 -17.41
CA LEU A 43 -2.16 6.53 -18.48
C LEU A 43 -0.86 5.88 -17.98
N LEU A 44 -0.10 6.60 -17.14
CA LEU A 44 1.11 6.06 -16.52
C LEU A 44 0.79 4.81 -15.68
N PHE A 45 -0.28 4.83 -14.89
CA PHE A 45 -0.68 3.66 -14.10
C PHE A 45 -1.12 2.47 -14.95
N ALA A 46 -1.71 2.72 -16.13
CA ALA A 46 -2.03 1.64 -17.06
C ALA A 46 -0.74 0.99 -17.60
N LEU A 47 0.29 1.80 -17.91
CA LEU A 47 1.61 1.30 -18.34
C LEU A 47 2.29 0.48 -17.23
N VAL A 48 2.25 0.98 -16.00
CA VAL A 48 2.76 0.23 -14.82
C VAL A 48 2.00 -1.10 -14.67
N GLY A 49 0.67 -1.08 -14.83
CA GLY A 49 -0.14 -2.30 -14.80
C GLY A 49 0.24 -3.33 -15.88
N ILE A 50 0.66 -2.89 -17.07
CA ILE A 50 1.20 -3.78 -18.12
C ILE A 50 2.50 -4.44 -17.66
N PHE A 51 3.42 -3.67 -17.08
CA PHE A 51 4.67 -4.21 -16.54
C PHE A 51 4.40 -5.21 -15.42
N ILE A 52 3.54 -4.85 -14.47
CA ILE A 52 3.14 -5.72 -13.36
C ILE A 52 2.54 -7.01 -13.88
N TYR A 53 1.62 -6.97 -14.84
CA TYR A 53 1.02 -8.17 -15.42
C TYR A 53 2.08 -9.11 -16.01
N ASN A 54 3.06 -8.57 -16.73
CA ASN A 54 4.13 -9.37 -17.31
C ASN A 54 5.04 -9.99 -16.24
N PHE A 55 5.27 -9.27 -15.14
CA PHE A 55 6.02 -9.77 -14.00
C PHE A 55 5.26 -10.87 -13.25
N THR A 56 4.01 -10.61 -12.84
CA THR A 56 3.21 -11.56 -12.05
C THR A 56 2.92 -12.84 -12.81
N LYS A 57 2.74 -12.78 -14.13
CA LYS A 57 2.59 -13.97 -14.99
C LYS A 57 3.81 -14.91 -14.92
N LYS A 58 5.03 -14.37 -14.77
CA LYS A 58 6.25 -15.18 -14.67
C LYS A 58 6.44 -15.81 -13.28
N HIS A 59 5.74 -15.32 -12.28
CA HIS A 59 5.90 -15.69 -10.88
C HIS A 59 4.59 -16.14 -10.24
N GLU A 60 3.64 -16.71 -11.00
CA GLU A 60 2.26 -16.97 -10.53
C GLU A 60 2.20 -17.72 -9.17
N TYR A 61 3.14 -18.61 -8.90
CA TYR A 61 3.24 -19.40 -7.66
C TYR A 61 3.95 -18.70 -6.48
N GLY A 62 4.15 -17.39 -6.59
CA GLY A 62 4.80 -16.58 -5.55
C GLY A 62 6.33 -16.52 -5.68
N LEU A 63 6.93 -15.81 -4.74
CA LEU A 63 8.36 -15.61 -4.59
C LEU A 63 8.90 -16.50 -3.48
N ASN A 64 10.20 -16.82 -3.57
CA ASN A 64 10.86 -17.51 -2.47
C ASN A 64 11.14 -16.52 -1.32
N THR A 65 11.30 -17.06 -0.11
CA THR A 65 11.52 -16.28 1.11
C THR A 65 12.73 -15.35 1.05
N LYS A 66 13.82 -15.76 0.39
CA LYS A 66 15.01 -14.91 0.24
C LYS A 66 14.71 -13.67 -0.60
N THR A 67 13.98 -13.84 -1.69
CA THR A 67 13.53 -12.74 -2.55
C THR A 67 12.58 -11.81 -1.80
N LEU A 68 11.67 -12.34 -0.99
CA LEU A 68 10.76 -11.54 -0.16
C LEU A 68 11.55 -10.65 0.83
N TYR A 69 12.52 -11.22 1.56
CA TYR A 69 13.37 -10.43 2.45
C TYR A 69 14.19 -9.39 1.69
N LEU A 70 14.76 -9.75 0.54
CA LEU A 70 15.51 -8.80 -0.28
C LEU A 70 14.64 -7.62 -0.72
N LEU A 71 13.42 -7.87 -1.21
CA LEU A 71 12.48 -6.82 -1.60
C LEU A 71 12.10 -5.94 -0.40
N PHE A 72 11.81 -6.54 0.76
CA PHE A 72 11.54 -5.81 2.00
C PHE A 72 12.66 -4.84 2.34
N PHE A 73 13.91 -5.30 2.37
CA PHE A 73 15.05 -4.44 2.72
C PHE A 73 15.32 -3.36 1.66
N ILE A 74 15.17 -3.68 0.37
CA ILE A 74 15.31 -2.69 -0.71
C ILE A 74 14.28 -1.56 -0.54
N LEU A 75 13.00 -1.90 -0.33
CA LEU A 75 11.93 -0.92 -0.17
C LEU A 75 12.13 -0.08 1.11
N LEU A 76 12.51 -0.72 2.22
CA LEU A 76 12.78 -0.03 3.48
C LEU A 76 13.94 0.97 3.35
N ILE A 77 15.05 0.55 2.76
CA ILE A 77 16.22 1.39 2.53
C ILE A 77 15.90 2.52 1.54
N LEU A 78 15.09 2.23 0.52
CA LEU A 78 14.73 3.24 -0.48
C LEU A 78 13.92 4.37 0.15
N ASP A 79 12.86 4.07 0.91
CA ASP A 79 12.05 5.10 1.59
C ASP A 79 12.85 5.85 2.67
N GLN A 80 13.45 5.14 3.61
CA GLN A 80 14.14 5.76 4.74
C GLN A 80 15.45 6.44 4.32
N GLY A 81 16.17 5.88 3.35
CA GLY A 81 17.39 6.44 2.80
C GLY A 81 17.14 7.73 2.01
N VAL A 82 16.12 7.75 1.14
CA VAL A 82 15.73 8.97 0.41
C VAL A 82 15.30 10.06 1.40
N LYS A 83 14.49 9.73 2.40
CA LYS A 83 14.11 10.68 3.45
C LYS A 83 15.30 11.25 4.20
N LEU A 84 16.26 10.41 4.57
CA LEU A 84 17.48 10.87 5.25
C LEU A 84 18.28 11.83 4.37
N ILE A 85 18.48 11.50 3.09
CA ILE A 85 19.18 12.37 2.13
C ILE A 85 18.46 13.71 1.99
N ILE A 86 17.14 13.68 1.76
CA ILE A 86 16.32 14.89 1.65
C ILE A 86 16.44 15.72 2.93
N LYS A 87 16.31 15.09 4.11
CA LYS A 87 16.35 15.80 5.38
C LYS A 87 17.67 16.52 5.63
N LEU A 88 18.79 15.91 5.24
CA LEU A 88 20.13 16.44 5.47
C LEU A 88 20.54 17.50 4.45
N PHE A 89 20.14 17.34 3.19
CA PHE A 89 20.72 18.13 2.09
C PHE A 89 19.71 18.98 1.33
N PHE A 90 18.44 18.58 1.24
CA PHE A 90 17.46 19.17 0.31
C PHE A 90 16.16 19.63 0.99
N PHE A 91 16.09 19.64 2.33
CA PHE A 91 14.83 19.86 3.06
C PHE A 91 14.19 21.24 2.82
N LYS A 92 14.97 22.22 2.37
CA LYS A 92 14.48 23.59 2.10
C LYS A 92 14.27 23.85 0.61
N ASP A 93 14.58 22.88 -0.25
CA ASP A 93 14.52 23.05 -1.68
C ASP A 93 13.11 22.83 -2.21
N TYR A 94 12.79 23.50 -3.30
CA TYR A 94 11.53 23.35 -4.02
C TYR A 94 11.81 23.31 -5.52
N TYR A 95 11.26 22.32 -6.21
CA TYR A 95 11.34 22.22 -7.66
C TYR A 95 9.99 21.84 -8.26
N GLY A 96 9.41 22.75 -9.05
CA GLY A 96 8.21 22.51 -9.83
C GLY A 96 8.50 21.90 -11.20
N PHE A 97 7.62 21.02 -11.66
CA PHE A 97 7.67 20.36 -12.96
C PHE A 97 6.27 20.38 -13.60
N PHE A 98 6.22 20.52 -14.93
CA PHE A 98 4.97 20.53 -15.71
C PHE A 98 3.93 21.53 -15.17
N ASP A 99 4.31 22.82 -15.15
CA ASP A 99 3.45 23.90 -14.64
C ASP A 99 2.93 23.61 -13.22
N GLU A 100 3.85 23.20 -12.34
CA GLU A 100 3.61 22.87 -10.92
C GLU A 100 2.70 21.64 -10.67
N PHE A 101 2.34 20.89 -11.71
CA PHE A 101 1.57 19.66 -11.53
C PHE A 101 2.35 18.59 -10.76
N LEU A 102 3.65 18.46 -10.97
CA LEU A 102 4.52 17.63 -10.13
C LEU A 102 5.54 18.52 -9.46
N SER A 103 5.82 18.28 -8.19
CA SER A 103 6.87 19.02 -7.50
C SER A 103 7.68 18.17 -6.54
N PHE A 104 8.94 18.53 -6.38
CA PHE A 104 9.72 18.17 -5.20
C PHE A 104 9.48 19.23 -4.13
N ASN A 105 8.77 18.86 -3.07
CA ASN A 105 8.35 19.78 -2.01
C ASN A 105 8.46 19.11 -0.63
N PRO A 106 9.66 19.06 -0.03
CA PRO A 106 9.88 18.42 1.26
C PRO A 106 9.17 19.14 2.40
N ILE A 107 8.28 18.42 3.09
CA ILE A 107 7.56 18.92 4.27
C ILE A 107 7.50 17.86 5.37
N ILE A 108 7.39 18.29 6.63
CA ILE A 108 6.99 17.39 7.72
C ILE A 108 5.48 17.45 7.87
N ASN A 109 4.80 16.41 7.41
CA ASN A 109 3.37 16.23 7.58
C ASN A 109 3.05 15.75 8.99
N THR A 110 2.61 16.68 9.84
CA THR A 110 2.26 16.42 11.24
C THR A 110 0.81 15.96 11.43
N LYS A 111 0.00 15.92 10.36
CA LYS A 111 -1.36 15.36 10.44
C LYS A 111 -1.35 13.86 10.66
N GLY A 112 -0.24 13.18 10.31
CA GLY A 112 0.05 11.78 10.63
C GLY A 112 -0.76 10.75 9.84
N SER A 113 -1.83 11.15 9.15
CA SER A 113 -2.60 10.34 8.22
C SER A 113 -3.29 11.22 7.17
N TRP A 114 -3.55 10.64 5.99
CA TRP A 114 -4.34 11.30 4.95
C TRP A 114 -5.75 11.64 5.43
N LEU A 115 -6.40 10.76 6.21
CA LEU A 115 -7.73 11.03 6.77
C LEU A 115 -7.74 12.26 7.70
N ASN A 116 -6.73 12.40 8.56
CA ASN A 116 -6.59 13.58 9.41
C ASN A 116 -6.34 14.84 8.58
N ALA A 117 -5.48 14.75 7.57
CA ALA A 117 -5.16 15.88 6.69
C ALA A 117 -6.38 16.31 5.86
N ARG A 118 -7.15 15.35 5.36
CA ARG A 118 -8.24 15.58 4.41
C ARG A 118 -9.56 15.94 5.06
N PHE A 119 -9.97 15.20 6.09
CA PHE A 119 -11.30 15.31 6.70
C PHE A 119 -11.27 15.88 8.13
N GLY A 120 -10.08 16.20 8.65
CA GLY A 120 -9.96 16.75 10.01
C GLY A 120 -10.43 15.79 11.09
N VAL A 121 -10.35 14.47 10.87
CA VAL A 121 -10.83 13.42 11.81
C VAL A 121 -10.21 13.56 13.20
N GLY A 122 -9.03 14.17 13.31
CA GLY A 122 -8.44 14.56 14.59
C GLY A 122 -7.89 13.38 15.40
N ILE A 123 -7.54 12.27 14.75
CA ILE A 123 -6.95 11.10 15.42
C ILE A 123 -5.59 11.50 15.98
N SER A 124 -5.39 11.32 17.28
CA SER A 124 -4.15 11.70 17.94
C SER A 124 -2.95 10.90 17.43
N PHE A 125 -1.76 11.50 17.47
CA PHE A 125 -0.54 10.88 16.99
C PHE A 125 -0.16 9.58 17.75
N PRO A 126 -0.26 9.51 19.09
CA PRO A 126 -0.09 8.25 19.82
C PRO A 126 -1.09 7.18 19.38
N THR A 127 -2.35 7.54 19.13
CA THR A 127 -3.35 6.60 18.61
C THR A 127 -2.94 6.07 17.24
N LEU A 128 -2.44 6.92 16.34
CA LEU A 128 -1.94 6.47 15.03
C LEU A 128 -0.74 5.53 15.12
N ILE A 129 0.15 5.71 16.10
CA ILE A 129 1.27 4.80 16.37
C ILE A 129 0.76 3.44 16.83
N VAL A 130 -0.16 3.42 17.79
CA VAL A 130 -0.79 2.17 18.29
C VAL A 130 -1.51 1.45 17.15
N LEU A 131 -2.28 2.18 16.33
CA LEU A 131 -2.95 1.60 15.16
C LEU A 131 -1.95 1.01 14.15
N ASN A 132 -0.80 1.67 13.91
CA ASN A 132 0.24 1.10 13.05
C ASN A 132 0.84 -0.19 13.63
N LEU A 133 1.12 -0.24 14.93
CA LEU A 133 1.62 -1.46 15.58
C LEU A 133 0.63 -2.62 15.47
N ILE A 134 -0.66 -2.35 15.70
CA ILE A 134 -1.73 -3.33 15.53
C ILE A 134 -1.81 -3.78 14.06
N ALA A 135 -1.77 -2.84 13.10
CA ALA A 135 -1.83 -3.16 11.68
C ALA A 135 -0.65 -4.03 11.23
N LEU A 136 0.58 -3.70 11.64
CA LEU A 136 1.78 -4.49 11.33
C LEU A 136 1.65 -5.92 11.84
N PHE A 137 1.21 -6.09 13.10
CA PHE A 137 0.95 -7.40 13.68
C PHE A 137 -0.11 -8.17 12.86
N LEU A 138 -1.25 -7.53 12.59
CA LEU A 138 -2.34 -8.15 11.84
C LEU A 138 -1.94 -8.53 10.41
N PHE A 139 -1.24 -7.66 9.68
CA PHE A 139 -0.78 -7.97 8.32
C PHE A 139 0.13 -9.19 8.30
N LEU A 140 1.07 -9.28 9.24
CA LEU A 140 1.95 -10.44 9.37
C LEU A 140 1.14 -11.72 9.65
N GLU A 141 0.25 -11.68 10.64
CA GLU A 141 -0.56 -12.84 11.01
C GLU A 141 -1.54 -13.27 9.91
N VAL A 142 -2.15 -12.32 9.18
CA VAL A 142 -2.99 -12.62 8.01
C VAL A 142 -2.19 -13.34 6.94
N TYR A 143 -0.99 -12.86 6.61
CA TYR A 143 -0.13 -13.51 5.63
C TYR A 143 0.29 -14.91 6.08
N ARG A 144 0.69 -15.07 7.35
CA ARG A 144 1.06 -16.38 7.89
C ARG A 144 -0.10 -17.36 7.92
N TYR A 145 -1.29 -16.91 8.30
CA TYR A 145 -2.50 -17.72 8.24
C TYR A 145 -2.84 -18.12 6.80
N TYR A 146 -2.71 -17.19 5.85
CA TYR A 146 -2.89 -17.48 4.43
C TYR A 146 -1.93 -18.57 3.95
N ARG A 147 -0.63 -18.45 4.25
CA ARG A 147 0.40 -19.45 3.93
C ARG A 147 0.19 -20.79 4.65
N SER A 148 -0.37 -20.77 5.87
CA SER A 148 -0.64 -22.00 6.65
C SER A 148 -1.70 -22.90 6.01
N LYS A 149 -2.53 -22.34 5.12
CA LYS A 149 -3.51 -23.07 4.30
C LYS A 149 -2.94 -23.57 2.96
N ASP A 150 -1.62 -23.52 2.82
CA ASP A 150 -0.90 -23.85 1.58
C ASP A 150 -1.25 -22.96 0.38
N ASN A 151 -1.82 -21.78 0.63
CA ASN A 151 -2.01 -20.79 -0.42
C ASN A 151 -0.67 -20.13 -0.75
N ARG A 152 -0.29 -20.13 -2.03
CA ARG A 152 0.91 -19.45 -2.54
C ARG A 152 0.62 -18.78 -3.86
N ASP A 153 0.74 -17.46 -3.92
CA ASP A 153 0.60 -16.70 -5.14
C ASP A 153 1.37 -15.37 -5.06
N ILE A 154 1.71 -14.81 -6.22
CA ILE A 154 2.47 -13.56 -6.30
C ILE A 154 1.72 -12.35 -5.77
N TYR A 155 0.38 -12.34 -5.83
CA TYR A 155 -0.38 -11.17 -5.41
C TYR A 155 -0.40 -11.07 -3.88
N SER A 156 -0.58 -12.18 -3.15
CA SER A 156 -0.44 -12.18 -1.69
C SER A 156 0.97 -11.79 -1.24
N ASP A 157 2.00 -12.32 -1.91
CA ASP A 157 3.41 -12.03 -1.63
C ASP A 157 3.76 -10.54 -1.84
N LEU A 158 3.33 -9.94 -2.96
CA LEU A 158 3.55 -8.51 -3.21
C LEU A 158 2.67 -7.64 -2.31
N SER A 159 1.43 -8.05 -2.06
CA SER A 159 0.52 -7.34 -1.15
C SER A 159 1.14 -7.19 0.24
N ILE A 160 1.60 -8.30 0.84
CA ILE A 160 2.21 -8.25 2.18
C ILE A 160 3.49 -7.41 2.17
N ILE A 161 4.38 -7.58 1.19
CA ILE A 161 5.66 -6.86 1.16
C ILE A 161 5.42 -5.35 1.08
N PHE A 162 4.55 -4.91 0.18
CA PHE A 162 4.30 -3.48 0.00
C PHE A 162 3.56 -2.86 1.18
N VAL A 163 2.49 -3.50 1.67
CA VAL A 163 1.69 -2.93 2.79
C VAL A 163 2.46 -2.95 4.11
N PHE A 164 3.19 -4.04 4.39
CA PHE A 164 3.95 -4.17 5.64
C PHE A 164 5.14 -3.21 5.65
N THR A 165 5.89 -3.12 4.54
CA THR A 165 7.03 -2.17 4.47
C THR A 165 6.53 -0.73 4.55
N GLY A 166 5.47 -0.38 3.84
CA GLY A 166 4.89 0.96 3.91
C GLY A 166 4.39 1.33 5.32
N ALA A 167 3.71 0.41 6.01
CA ALA A 167 3.27 0.60 7.38
C ALA A 167 4.45 0.72 8.36
N LEU A 168 5.53 -0.05 8.15
CA LEU A 168 6.73 0.01 8.98
C LEU A 168 7.46 1.34 8.80
N CYS A 169 7.65 1.80 7.57
CA CYS A 169 8.17 3.14 7.28
C CYS A 169 7.30 4.22 7.94
N SER A 170 5.97 4.09 7.84
CA SER A 170 5.02 5.01 8.46
C SER A 170 5.15 5.06 9.99
N LEU A 171 5.47 3.93 10.63
CA LEU A 171 5.73 3.86 12.06
C LEU A 171 7.06 4.51 12.42
N ILE A 172 8.13 4.18 11.69
CA ILE A 172 9.47 4.77 11.85
C ILE A 172 9.36 6.29 11.75
N ASP A 173 8.70 6.80 10.71
CA ASP A 173 8.59 8.23 10.52
C ASP A 173 7.93 8.93 11.70
N LYS A 174 6.84 8.35 12.21
CA LYS A 174 6.12 8.92 13.35
C LYS A 174 7.00 8.98 14.59
N VAL A 175 7.77 7.93 14.85
CA VAL A 175 8.65 7.86 16.02
C VAL A 175 9.81 8.85 15.91
N PHE A 176 10.41 9.04 14.74
CA PHE A 176 11.64 9.81 14.59
C PHE A 176 11.46 11.26 14.09
N TYR A 177 10.44 11.54 13.28
CA TYR A 177 10.21 12.89 12.73
C TYR A 177 9.07 13.65 13.43
N GLY A 178 8.29 13.00 14.30
CA GLY A 178 7.06 13.61 14.87
C GLY A 178 5.99 13.89 13.80
N GLY A 179 6.09 13.23 12.65
CA GLY A 179 5.25 13.39 11.46
C GLY A 179 5.69 12.40 10.38
N SER A 180 5.50 12.76 9.12
CA SER A 180 6.06 12.07 7.95
C SER A 180 6.82 13.05 7.09
N LEU A 181 8.00 12.70 6.59
CA LEU A 181 8.71 13.52 5.61
C LEU A 181 8.16 13.21 4.22
N ASP A 182 7.23 14.04 3.77
CA ASP A 182 6.61 13.93 2.44
C ASP A 182 7.35 14.86 1.48
N PHE A 183 7.46 14.51 0.20
CA PHE A 183 8.29 15.28 -0.75
C PHE A 183 7.85 15.22 -2.22
N ILE A 184 6.88 14.39 -2.59
CA ILE A 184 6.35 14.27 -3.95
C ILE A 184 5.02 15.02 -4.01
N GLY A 185 5.02 16.25 -4.50
CA GLY A 185 3.82 17.05 -4.72
C GLY A 185 3.10 16.67 -6.01
N VAL A 186 1.76 16.60 -5.96
CA VAL A 186 0.87 16.45 -7.12
C VAL A 186 -0.10 17.62 -7.14
N GLY A 187 0.29 18.69 -7.83
CA GLY A 187 -0.36 20.00 -7.80
C GLY A 187 -0.61 20.45 -6.36
N ASP A 188 -1.77 21.08 -6.16
CA ASP A 188 -2.24 21.45 -4.82
C ASP A 188 -3.07 20.33 -4.15
N LEU A 189 -3.07 19.10 -4.69
CA LEU A 189 -3.92 18.01 -4.20
C LEU A 189 -3.35 17.36 -2.94
N PHE A 190 -2.08 16.98 -2.99
CA PHE A 190 -1.35 16.41 -1.86
C PHE A 190 0.16 16.41 -2.10
N ILE A 191 0.90 16.19 -1.03
CA ILE A 191 2.32 15.84 -1.06
C ILE A 191 2.44 14.47 -0.40
N ALA A 192 3.09 13.53 -1.07
CA ALA A 192 3.26 12.14 -0.64
C ALA A 192 4.74 11.76 -0.54
N ASP A 193 5.00 10.54 -0.12
CA ASP A 193 6.31 9.90 -0.16
C ASP A 193 6.25 8.46 -0.73
N LEU A 194 7.35 7.72 -0.62
CA LEU A 194 7.41 6.36 -1.16
C LEU A 194 6.56 5.37 -0.38
N LYS A 195 6.47 5.47 0.96
CA LYS A 195 5.59 4.59 1.74
C LYS A 195 4.11 4.73 1.33
N ASP A 196 3.65 5.92 0.93
CA ASP A 196 2.27 6.11 0.48
C ASP A 196 2.02 5.37 -0.85
N ILE A 197 3.01 5.37 -1.75
CA ILE A 197 3.00 4.56 -2.98
C ILE A 197 3.01 3.06 -2.63
N TYR A 198 3.83 2.64 -1.66
CA TYR A 198 3.90 1.24 -1.23
C TYR A 198 2.55 0.76 -0.68
N ILE A 199 1.92 1.54 0.20
CA ILE A 199 0.61 1.17 0.76
C ILE A 199 -0.44 1.04 -0.36
N ASN A 200 -0.47 1.97 -1.31
CA ASN A 200 -1.40 1.90 -2.45
C ASN A 200 -1.14 0.68 -3.34
N LEU A 201 0.12 0.34 -3.62
CA LEU A 201 0.46 -0.89 -4.33
C LEU A 201 0.07 -2.14 -3.53
N GLY A 202 0.26 -2.15 -2.22
CA GLY A 202 -0.16 -3.24 -1.33
C GLY A 202 -1.67 -3.50 -1.38
N ILE A 203 -2.48 -2.43 -1.39
CA ILE A 203 -3.94 -2.49 -1.57
C ILE A 203 -4.29 -3.01 -2.96
N PHE A 204 -3.64 -2.51 -4.01
CA PHE A 204 -3.84 -3.00 -5.38
C PHE A 204 -3.57 -4.51 -5.50
N PHE A 205 -2.46 -4.99 -4.94
CA PHE A 205 -2.14 -6.42 -4.94
C PHE A 205 -3.10 -7.23 -4.06
N LEU A 206 -3.63 -6.67 -2.98
CA LEU A 206 -4.66 -7.31 -2.16
C LEU A 206 -5.94 -7.53 -2.98
N ILE A 207 -6.39 -6.52 -3.74
CA ILE A 207 -7.58 -6.63 -4.61
C ILE A 207 -7.36 -7.74 -5.65
N LEU A 208 -6.18 -7.81 -6.27
CA LEU A 208 -5.83 -8.87 -7.21
C LEU A 208 -5.78 -10.25 -6.55
N CYS A 209 -5.26 -10.34 -5.33
CA CYS A 209 -5.24 -11.57 -4.54
C CYS A 209 -6.66 -12.07 -4.26
N LEU A 210 -7.55 -11.20 -3.79
CA LEU A 210 -8.97 -11.52 -3.52
C LEU A 210 -9.68 -11.99 -4.80
N TYR A 211 -9.47 -11.30 -5.91
CA TYR A 211 -10.02 -11.75 -7.20
C TYR A 211 -9.47 -13.11 -7.61
N ASN A 212 -8.16 -13.33 -7.49
CA ASN A 212 -7.51 -14.58 -7.87
C ASN A 212 -7.92 -15.75 -6.98
N SER A 213 -8.26 -15.50 -5.71
CA SER A 213 -8.76 -16.51 -4.78
C SER A 213 -10.24 -16.84 -4.97
N GLY A 214 -10.93 -16.21 -5.92
CA GLY A 214 -12.35 -16.45 -6.18
C GLY A 214 -13.33 -15.63 -5.34
N PHE A 215 -12.84 -14.75 -4.45
CA PHE A 215 -13.66 -14.07 -3.43
C PHE A 215 -14.84 -13.27 -3.99
N PHE A 216 -14.73 -12.76 -5.22
CA PHE A 216 -15.78 -11.97 -5.89
C PHE A 216 -16.67 -12.78 -6.82
N GLN A 217 -16.52 -14.11 -6.87
CA GLN A 217 -17.32 -14.98 -7.73
C GLN A 217 -18.60 -15.40 -6.99
N GLU A 218 -19.74 -15.39 -7.67
CA GLU A 218 -21.08 -15.65 -7.09
C GLU A 218 -21.24 -17.05 -6.44
N GLU A 219 -20.30 -17.97 -6.67
CA GLU A 219 -20.27 -19.29 -6.04
C GLU A 219 -19.86 -19.25 -4.56
N ASP A 220 -19.16 -18.19 -4.10
CA ASP A 220 -18.77 -17.98 -2.70
C ASP A 220 -19.90 -17.32 -1.87
N ASN A 221 -21.11 -17.90 -1.89
CA ASN A 221 -22.19 -17.52 -0.96
C ASN A 221 -21.85 -18.02 0.46
N THR A 222 -20.87 -17.40 1.12
CA THR A 222 -20.62 -17.64 2.54
C THR A 222 -21.77 -17.07 3.36
N SER A 223 -22.26 -17.84 4.32
CA SER A 223 -23.21 -17.29 5.29
C SER A 223 -22.47 -16.46 6.35
N LEU A 224 -23.16 -15.56 7.03
CA LEU A 224 -22.59 -14.85 8.20
C LEU A 224 -22.02 -15.81 9.27
N LYS A 225 -22.55 -17.04 9.34
CA LYS A 225 -22.03 -18.08 10.24
C LYS A 225 -20.68 -18.61 9.77
N ASP A 226 -20.48 -18.73 8.46
CA ASP A 226 -19.22 -19.19 7.88
C ASP A 226 -18.13 -18.13 8.05
N ASP A 227 -18.46 -16.85 7.86
CA ASP A 227 -17.54 -15.74 8.11
C ASP A 227 -17.14 -15.67 9.59
N ALA A 228 -18.10 -15.79 10.51
CA ALA A 228 -17.83 -15.84 11.94
C ALA A 228 -16.94 -17.03 12.32
N LYS A 229 -17.14 -18.20 11.69
CA LYS A 229 -16.29 -19.38 11.87
C LYS A 229 -14.87 -19.14 11.33
N ASN A 230 -14.73 -18.50 10.18
CA ASN A 230 -13.43 -18.16 9.60
C ASN A 230 -12.65 -17.18 10.48
N LEU A 231 -13.31 -16.15 11.01
CA LEU A 231 -12.73 -15.22 11.99
C LEU A 231 -12.32 -15.94 13.28
N LYS A 232 -13.15 -16.86 13.79
CA LYS A 232 -12.80 -17.68 14.96
C LYS A 232 -11.57 -18.54 14.69
N ASN A 233 -11.47 -19.18 13.53
CA ASN A 233 -10.32 -19.98 13.15
C ASN A 233 -9.05 -19.14 13.05
N PHE A 234 -9.16 -17.93 12.50
CA PHE A 234 -8.05 -16.98 12.45
C PHE A 234 -7.61 -16.54 13.85
N ALA A 235 -8.55 -16.26 14.77
CA ALA A 235 -8.23 -15.92 16.15
C ALA A 235 -7.56 -17.08 16.91
N ILE A 236 -7.99 -18.32 16.66
CA ILE A 236 -7.33 -19.52 17.20
C ILE A 236 -5.91 -19.65 16.65
N PHE A 237 -5.73 -19.43 15.34
CA PHE A 237 -4.41 -19.43 14.71
C PHE A 237 -3.46 -18.43 15.38
N ILE A 238 -3.88 -17.16 15.54
CA ILE A 238 -3.07 -16.12 16.20
C ILE A 238 -2.70 -16.55 17.62
N LYS A 239 -3.66 -17.06 18.39
CA LYS A 239 -3.44 -17.51 19.77
C LYS A 239 -2.37 -18.60 19.84
N ASP A 240 -2.45 -19.59 18.95
CA ASP A 240 -1.51 -20.70 18.90
C ASP A 240 -0.14 -20.24 18.42
N ASP A 241 -0.10 -19.30 17.48
CA ASP A 241 1.14 -18.79 16.92
C ASP A 241 1.94 -17.97 17.94
N VAL A 242 1.26 -17.07 18.66
CA VAL A 242 1.84 -16.32 19.79
C VAL A 242 2.33 -17.26 20.89
N LYS A 243 1.55 -18.28 21.25
CA LYS A 243 1.96 -19.29 22.25
C LYS A 243 3.20 -20.08 21.82
N SER A 244 3.33 -20.36 20.52
CA SER A 244 4.48 -21.08 19.98
C SER A 244 5.74 -20.23 19.89
N GLY A 245 5.65 -18.92 20.18
CA GLY A 245 6.73 -17.97 19.94
C GLY A 245 7.06 -17.85 18.46
N PHE A 246 6.04 -17.92 17.60
CA PHE A 246 6.16 -17.83 16.14
C PHE A 246 7.03 -18.92 15.48
N LYS A 247 7.15 -20.08 16.13
CA LYS A 247 7.99 -21.20 15.64
C LYS A 247 7.28 -22.11 14.64
N LYS A 248 5.97 -21.95 14.40
CA LYS A 248 5.21 -22.83 13.50
C LYS A 248 5.46 -22.50 12.02
N ASN A 249 6.02 -23.51 11.34
CA ASN A 249 6.15 -23.78 9.90
C ASN A 249 7.33 -23.16 9.12
N SER A 250 8.52 -23.71 9.34
CA SER A 250 9.41 -24.13 8.25
C SER A 250 9.20 -25.63 7.98
N THR A 251 8.10 -25.99 7.36
CA THR A 251 7.90 -27.34 6.80
C THR A 251 7.68 -27.20 5.31
N THR A 252 8.80 -27.37 4.58
CA THR A 252 8.95 -27.69 3.14
C THR A 252 8.34 -26.74 2.11
#